data_AF-A0A969VH85-F1
#
_entry.id   AF-A0A969VH85-F1
#
_cell.length_a   1.000
_cell.length_b   1.000
_cell.length_c   1.000
_cell.angle_alpha   90.00
_cell.angle_beta   90.00
_cell.angle_gamma   90.00
#
_symmetry.space_group_name_H-M   'P 1'
#
loop_
_entity.id
_entity.type
_entity.pdbx_description
1 polymer ?
#
loop_
_entity_poly.entity_id
_entity_poly.type
_entity_poly.pdbx_seq_one_letter_code
_entity_poly.pdbx_strand_id
1 'polypeptide(L)'
;MTVSSNGRQASTRQRRIKTGLETSTKLENIKGENVSTDNQNNNTDKVVKTDAAKEEITGTLAVSGNRPITSSELNIAGTMMVSGERPISSSDLQIVDTVNIMGIRPIGANKMQFSETMNLSGIRPIAKSDLVVSQTYSVMGNRPVASNEVDDSYSLMGF
;
A
#
# COMPACT_ATOMS: atom_id res chain seq x y z
N MET A 1 -44.59 8.02 -30.85
CA MET A 1 -44.31 9.14 -29.92
C MET A 1 -42.83 9.49 -30.06
N THR A 2 -42.54 10.67 -30.57
CA THR A 2 -41.19 11.19 -30.87
C THR A 2 -40.74 12.09 -29.73
N VAL A 3 -39.65 11.74 -29.05
CA VAL A 3 -39.03 12.61 -28.04
C VAL A 3 -37.68 13.11 -28.55
N SER A 4 -37.57 14.44 -28.64
CA SER A 4 -36.44 15.13 -29.24
C SER A 4 -35.27 15.24 -28.27
N SER A 5 -34.06 15.14 -28.80
CA SER A 5 -32.79 15.34 -28.12
C SER A 5 -32.45 16.82 -28.05
N ASN A 6 -32.30 17.40 -26.86
CA ASN A 6 -31.77 18.75 -26.69
C ASN A 6 -30.51 18.75 -25.80
N GLY A 7 -29.39 19.07 -26.46
CA GLY A 7 -28.46 20.13 -26.04
C GLY A 7 -27.70 19.98 -24.72
N ARG A 8 -26.50 19.42 -24.82
CA ARG A 8 -25.43 19.53 -23.81
C ARG A 8 -25.06 21.01 -23.59
N GLN A 9 -25.23 21.53 -22.38
CA GLN A 9 -24.62 22.81 -21.99
C GLN A 9 -23.29 22.52 -21.27
N ALA A 10 -22.18 22.86 -21.93
CA ALA A 10 -20.84 22.80 -21.37
C ALA A 10 -20.62 24.03 -20.46
N SER A 11 -20.50 23.80 -19.16
CA SER A 11 -20.11 24.82 -18.19
C SER A 11 -18.65 25.22 -18.37
N THR A 12 -18.41 26.41 -18.92
CA THR A 12 -17.09 27.06 -18.96
C THR A 12 -16.91 27.92 -17.71
N ARG A 13 -16.13 27.42 -16.74
CA ARG A 13 -15.63 28.27 -15.63
C ARG A 13 -14.15 28.01 -15.38
N GLN A 14 -13.34 28.19 -16.42
CA GLN A 14 -11.89 28.32 -16.28
C GLN A 14 -11.57 29.81 -16.05
N ARG A 15 -11.23 30.19 -14.81
CA ARG A 15 -10.58 31.47 -14.56
C ARG A 15 -9.11 31.35 -14.97
N ARG A 16 -8.76 32.00 -16.07
CA ARG A 16 -7.41 32.23 -16.55
C ARG A 16 -6.61 33.06 -15.54
N ILE A 17 -5.56 32.49 -14.95
CA ILE A 17 -4.51 33.25 -14.24
C ILE A 17 -3.62 33.88 -15.31
N LYS A 18 -3.56 35.21 -15.36
CA LYS A 18 -2.69 35.94 -16.28
C LYS A 18 -1.24 35.82 -15.79
N THR A 19 -0.36 35.39 -16.68
CA THR A 19 1.09 35.58 -16.58
C THR A 19 1.42 37.03 -16.90
N GLY A 20 2.18 37.69 -16.03
CA GLY A 20 2.63 39.07 -16.18
C GLY A 20 3.84 39.28 -15.29
N LEU A 21 4.98 39.49 -15.94
CA LEU A 21 6.32 39.65 -15.42
C LEU A 21 6.48 41.00 -14.66
N GLU A 22 7.30 40.95 -13.61
CA GLU A 22 8.06 42.06 -12.97
C GLU A 22 7.32 43.10 -12.12
N THR A 23 7.55 43.02 -10.80
CA THR A 23 8.22 44.10 -10.05
C THR A 23 8.92 43.51 -8.83
N SER A 24 10.21 43.78 -8.74
CA SER A 24 11.15 43.48 -7.65
C SER A 24 10.76 44.11 -6.32
N THR A 25 10.79 43.34 -5.23
CA THR A 25 11.09 43.86 -3.88
C THR A 25 11.90 42.84 -3.07
N LYS A 26 13.23 43.02 -3.17
CA LYS A 26 14.22 42.98 -2.09
C LYS A 26 14.05 41.90 -1.00
N LEU A 27 14.84 40.83 -1.14
CA LEU A 27 15.25 39.95 -0.06
C LEU A 27 16.00 40.76 0.99
N GLU A 28 15.48 40.83 2.22
CA GLU A 28 16.24 41.33 3.36
C GLU A 28 17.00 40.18 4.01
N ASN A 29 18.31 40.34 3.91
CA ASN A 29 19.38 39.45 4.31
C ASN A 29 19.72 39.79 5.77
N ILE A 30 19.28 38.99 6.74
CA ILE A 30 19.64 39.21 8.15
C ILE A 30 21.02 38.62 8.38
N LYS A 31 22.01 39.52 8.44
CA LYS A 31 23.36 39.29 8.97
C LYS A 31 23.26 38.80 10.42
N GLY A 32 23.74 37.59 10.68
CA GLY A 32 24.19 37.16 12.00
C GLY A 32 25.71 37.19 12.04
N GLU A 33 26.27 37.97 12.95
CA GLU A 33 27.71 38.02 13.25
C GLU A 33 28.24 36.64 13.64
N ASN A 34 29.28 36.18 12.94
CA ASN A 34 30.12 35.09 13.43
C ASN A 34 31.13 35.67 14.42
N VAL A 35 30.84 35.56 15.71
CA VAL A 35 31.87 35.63 16.75
C VAL A 35 32.35 34.20 17.00
N SER A 36 33.53 33.90 16.48
CA SER A 36 34.28 32.70 16.80
C SER A 36 34.66 32.70 18.27
N THR A 37 34.29 31.66 18.99
CA THR A 37 35.06 31.19 20.15
C THR A 37 35.25 29.69 20.01
N ASP A 38 36.49 29.32 19.73
CA ASP A 38 37.02 27.97 19.87
C ASP A 38 36.65 27.40 21.24
N ASN A 39 36.16 26.16 21.26
CA ASN A 39 36.51 25.21 22.30
C ASN A 39 36.36 23.79 21.79
N GLN A 40 37.51 23.25 21.40
CA GLN A 40 37.80 21.83 21.30
C GLN A 40 37.41 21.15 22.61
N ASN A 41 36.57 20.12 22.57
CA ASN A 41 36.58 19.07 23.59
C ASN A 41 36.16 17.75 22.94
N ASN A 42 37.18 16.94 22.73
CA ASN A 42 37.13 15.55 22.29
C ASN A 42 36.27 14.73 23.26
N ASN A 43 35.36 13.91 22.74
CA ASN A 43 35.11 12.63 23.36
C ASN A 43 34.65 11.61 22.31
N THR A 44 35.36 10.50 22.37
CA THR A 44 35.35 9.34 21.48
C THR A 44 34.08 8.53 21.69
N ASP A 45 33.19 8.50 20.70
CA ASP A 45 32.20 7.46 20.60
C ASP A 45 32.47 6.59 19.36
N LYS A 46 32.61 5.29 19.67
CA LYS A 46 32.99 4.19 18.80
C LYS A 46 32.27 4.24 17.45
N VAL A 47 33.06 4.20 16.39
CA VAL A 47 32.62 3.83 15.04
C VAL A 47 32.08 2.40 15.08
N VAL A 48 30.77 2.27 15.23
CA VAL A 48 30.05 1.03 14.91
C VAL A 48 29.97 0.97 13.39
N LYS A 49 30.89 0.20 12.79
CA LYS A 49 30.75 -0.25 11.40
C LYS A 49 29.58 -1.21 11.36
N THR A 50 28.41 -0.70 11.00
CA THR A 50 27.36 -1.51 10.37
C THR A 50 27.38 -1.13 8.91
N ASP A 51 27.39 -2.12 8.03
CA ASP A 51 27.19 -1.94 6.59
C ASP A 51 25.72 -1.50 6.37
N ALA A 52 25.42 -0.27 6.77
CA ALA A 52 24.16 0.39 6.54
C ALA A 52 24.37 1.29 5.33
N ALA A 53 23.49 1.17 4.32
CA ALA A 53 23.44 2.09 3.21
C ALA A 53 23.60 3.52 3.75
N LYS A 54 24.59 4.25 3.24
CA LYS A 54 24.84 5.64 3.65
C LYS A 54 23.61 6.46 3.24
N GLU A 55 22.66 6.57 4.15
CA GLU A 55 21.54 7.49 4.04
C GLU A 55 22.13 8.91 4.09
N GLU A 56 22.24 9.54 2.93
CA GLU A 56 22.73 10.91 2.83
C GLU A 56 21.71 11.86 3.46
N ILE A 57 22.13 12.52 4.54
CA ILE A 57 21.30 13.52 5.22
C ILE A 57 21.18 14.72 4.28
N THR A 58 20.00 14.89 3.69
CA THR A 58 19.68 15.94 2.71
C THR A 58 19.39 17.30 3.35
N GLY A 59 19.14 17.34 4.67
CA GLY A 59 18.88 18.57 5.41
C GLY A 59 18.53 18.33 6.87
N THR A 60 18.20 19.40 7.60
CA THR A 60 17.66 19.31 8.96
C THR A 60 16.39 20.15 9.10
N LEU A 61 15.40 19.64 9.82
CA LEU A 61 14.15 20.32 10.13
C LEU A 61 14.23 20.90 11.54
N ALA A 62 14.09 22.22 11.68
CA ALA A 62 14.11 22.93 12.96
C ALA A 62 12.72 22.94 13.63
N VAL A 63 12.14 21.77 13.87
CA VAL A 63 10.89 21.61 14.64
C VAL A 63 11.23 20.76 15.87
N SER A 64 11.22 21.41 17.04
CA SER A 64 11.67 20.84 18.32
C SER A 64 13.15 20.38 18.30
N GLY A 65 14.07 21.25 17.90
CA GLY A 65 15.49 20.93 17.68
C GLY A 65 15.80 20.56 16.21
N ASN A 66 17.06 20.21 15.92
CA ASN A 66 17.51 19.87 14.57
C ASN A 66 17.27 18.38 14.28
N ARG A 67 16.21 18.07 13.54
CA ARG A 67 15.89 16.69 13.11
C ARG A 67 16.49 16.43 11.71
N PRO A 68 17.34 15.42 11.50
CA PRO A 68 17.87 15.10 10.18
C PRO A 68 16.75 14.65 9.22
N ILE A 69 16.89 15.02 7.95
CA ILE A 69 15.99 14.65 6.86
C ILE A 69 16.77 13.76 5.90
N THR A 70 16.27 12.56 5.65
CA THR A 70 16.83 11.61 4.69
C THR A 70 15.97 11.58 3.43
N SER A 71 16.59 11.31 2.28
CA SER A 71 15.88 11.00 1.04
C SER A 71 15.09 9.68 1.15
N SER A 72 13.91 9.62 0.53
CA SER A 72 13.10 8.41 0.43
C SER A 72 12.75 8.14 -1.04
N GLU A 73 12.62 6.88 -1.41
CA GLU A 73 12.17 6.41 -2.74
C GLU A 73 10.66 6.63 -2.99
N LEU A 74 9.98 7.42 -2.15
CA LEU A 74 8.55 7.68 -2.26
C LEU A 74 8.26 8.68 -3.39
N ASN A 75 7.64 8.20 -4.46
CA ASN A 75 7.14 9.07 -5.53
C ASN A 75 5.86 9.80 -5.12
N ILE A 76 5.88 11.12 -5.20
CA ILE A 76 4.76 12.01 -4.85
C ILE A 76 4.06 12.43 -6.14
N ALA A 77 2.79 12.03 -6.29
CA ALA A 77 1.97 12.35 -7.46
C ALA A 77 1.34 13.76 -7.38
N GLY A 78 1.19 14.29 -6.16
CA GLY A 78 0.63 15.62 -5.94
C GLY A 78 0.45 15.92 -4.45
N THR A 79 -0.10 17.08 -4.13
CA THR A 79 -0.40 17.49 -2.76
C THR A 79 -1.86 17.96 -2.64
N MET A 80 -2.48 17.75 -1.48
CA MET A 80 -3.84 18.22 -1.19
C MET A 80 -3.85 19.13 0.04
N MET A 81 -4.65 20.20 -0.03
CA MET A 81 -4.89 21.14 1.06
C MET A 81 -6.25 20.86 1.72
N VAL A 82 -6.25 19.95 2.70
CA VAL A 82 -7.47 19.64 3.50
C VAL A 82 -7.24 19.92 4.99
N SER A 83 -5.99 19.85 5.46
CA SER A 83 -5.58 20.16 6.83
C SER A 83 -4.06 20.34 6.86
N GLY A 84 -3.58 21.40 6.21
CA GLY A 84 -2.19 21.52 5.79
C GLY A 84 -1.91 20.84 4.46
N GLU A 85 -0.67 20.98 3.98
CA GLU A 85 -0.20 20.31 2.77
C GLU A 85 0.05 18.83 3.07
N ARG A 86 -0.75 17.95 2.44
CA ARG A 86 -0.60 16.50 2.57
C ARG A 86 -0.17 15.89 1.24
N PRO A 87 0.97 15.18 1.18
CA PRO A 87 1.41 14.53 -0.04
C PRO A 87 0.51 13.34 -0.38
N ILE A 88 0.29 13.15 -1.68
CA ILE A 88 -0.32 11.96 -2.27
C ILE A 88 0.77 11.17 -2.94
N SER A 89 1.00 9.94 -2.48
CA SER A 89 1.95 9.03 -3.12
C SER A 89 1.34 8.40 -4.38
N SER A 90 2.18 8.16 -5.40
CA SER A 90 1.80 7.34 -6.56
C SER A 90 1.79 5.85 -6.20
N SER A 91 0.87 5.09 -6.80
CA SER A 91 0.79 3.63 -6.68
C SER A 91 0.74 2.99 -8.06
N ASP A 92 1.32 1.80 -8.21
CA ASP A 92 1.27 0.99 -9.44
C ASP A 92 -0.05 0.19 -9.59
N LEU A 93 -1.03 0.45 -8.75
CA LEU A 93 -2.33 -0.23 -8.80
C LEU A 93 -3.11 0.21 -10.05
N GLN A 94 -3.39 -0.73 -10.96
CA GLN A 94 -4.26 -0.50 -12.09
C GLN A 94 -5.74 -0.59 -11.68
N ILE A 95 -6.49 0.49 -11.88
CA ILE A 95 -7.94 0.54 -11.66
C ILE A 95 -8.63 0.22 -13.00
N VAL A 96 -9.50 -0.78 -13.01
CA VAL A 96 -10.23 -1.23 -14.21
C VAL A 96 -11.60 -0.58 -14.30
N ASP A 97 -12.27 -0.43 -13.16
CA ASP A 97 -13.59 0.18 -13.09
C ASP A 97 -13.79 0.84 -11.72
N THR A 98 -14.83 1.67 -11.60
CA THR A 98 -15.19 2.34 -10.35
C THR A 98 -16.69 2.23 -10.13
N VAL A 99 -17.08 1.78 -8.95
CA VAL A 99 -18.50 1.63 -8.60
C VAL A 99 -18.87 2.64 -7.54
N ASN A 100 -20.02 3.30 -7.71
CA ASN A 100 -20.56 4.24 -6.74
C ASN A 100 -21.67 3.59 -5.91
N ILE A 101 -21.27 2.80 -4.90
CA ILE A 101 -22.18 2.22 -3.91
C ILE A 101 -21.72 2.71 -2.54
N MET A 102 -22.50 3.64 -1.97
CA MET A 102 -22.16 4.31 -0.71
C MET A 102 -20.78 4.99 -0.77
N GLY A 103 -20.53 5.72 -1.86
CA GLY A 103 -19.24 6.37 -2.16
C GLY A 103 -18.52 5.74 -3.35
N ILE A 104 -17.45 6.40 -3.80
CA ILE A 104 -16.62 5.96 -4.93
C ILE A 104 -15.70 4.84 -4.45
N ARG A 105 -15.84 3.64 -5.02
CA ARG A 105 -15.03 2.46 -4.72
C ARG A 105 -14.32 1.97 -5.98
N PRO A 106 -12.99 2.06 -6.07
CA PRO A 106 -12.25 1.55 -7.23
C PRO A 106 -12.18 0.03 -7.22
N ILE A 107 -12.25 -0.57 -8.41
CA ILE A 107 -12.04 -1.99 -8.66
C ILE A 107 -10.66 -2.15 -9.29
N GLY A 108 -9.74 -2.81 -8.56
CA GLY A 108 -8.39 -3.11 -9.04
C GLY A 108 -8.36 -4.26 -10.03
N ALA A 109 -7.39 -4.23 -10.95
CA ALA A 109 -7.09 -5.36 -11.83
C ALA A 109 -6.57 -6.55 -11.00
N ASN A 110 -7.05 -7.75 -11.31
CA ASN A 110 -6.57 -9.00 -10.71
C ASN A 110 -5.77 -9.81 -11.74
N LYS A 111 -4.68 -10.43 -11.30
CA LYS A 111 -3.85 -11.36 -12.11
C LYS A 111 -4.12 -12.83 -11.81
N MET A 112 -4.93 -13.15 -10.79
CA MET A 112 -5.29 -14.52 -10.43
C MET A 112 -6.22 -15.13 -11.48
N GLN A 113 -5.98 -16.40 -11.79
CA GLN A 113 -6.86 -17.20 -12.64
C GLN A 113 -7.78 -18.07 -11.78
N PHE A 114 -9.03 -18.22 -12.21
CA PHE A 114 -10.02 -19.05 -11.53
C PHE A 114 -10.38 -20.25 -12.41
N SER A 115 -10.54 -21.43 -11.82
CA SER A 115 -10.97 -22.65 -12.53
C SER A 115 -12.47 -22.85 -12.44
N GLU A 116 -13.04 -22.67 -11.25
CA GLU A 116 -14.41 -23.02 -10.96
C GLU A 116 -14.97 -22.16 -9.80
N THR A 117 -16.27 -22.26 -9.55
CA THR A 117 -16.95 -21.65 -8.40
C THR A 117 -17.73 -22.70 -7.64
N MET A 118 -17.61 -22.70 -6.31
CA MET A 118 -18.40 -23.55 -5.41
C MET A 118 -19.54 -22.74 -4.78
N ASN A 119 -20.75 -23.32 -4.72
CA ASN A 119 -21.88 -22.71 -4.02
C ASN A 119 -22.01 -23.31 -2.61
N LEU A 120 -21.44 -22.65 -1.60
CA LEU A 120 -21.49 -23.07 -0.20
C LEU A 120 -21.64 -21.85 0.69
N SER A 121 -22.89 -21.54 1.05
CA SER A 121 -23.30 -20.27 1.65
C SER A 121 -22.94 -19.06 0.78
N GLY A 122 -23.25 -19.16 -0.52
CA GLY A 122 -22.91 -18.18 -1.54
C GLY A 122 -21.85 -18.69 -2.54
N ILE A 123 -21.57 -17.88 -3.56
CA ILE A 123 -20.62 -18.20 -4.63
C ILE A 123 -19.19 -17.94 -4.14
N ARG A 124 -18.38 -18.99 -4.06
CA ARG A 124 -16.96 -18.95 -3.68
C ARG A 124 -16.08 -19.33 -4.86
N PRO A 125 -15.20 -18.44 -5.36
CA PRO A 125 -14.32 -18.77 -6.47
C PRO A 125 -13.18 -19.69 -6.02
N ILE A 126 -12.81 -20.65 -6.89
CA ILE A 126 -11.68 -21.56 -6.71
C ILE A 126 -10.55 -21.08 -7.62
N ALA A 127 -9.44 -20.64 -7.00
CA ALA A 127 -8.25 -20.20 -7.73
C ALA A 127 -7.52 -21.39 -8.35
N LYS A 128 -6.94 -21.18 -9.54
CA LYS A 128 -6.02 -22.14 -10.13
C LYS A 128 -4.72 -22.18 -9.33
N SER A 129 -4.16 -23.37 -9.20
CA SER A 129 -2.85 -23.62 -8.61
C SER A 129 -2.02 -24.44 -9.57
N ASP A 130 -0.72 -24.13 -9.67
CA ASP A 130 0.24 -24.93 -10.44
C ASP A 130 0.70 -26.17 -9.66
N LEU A 131 0.26 -26.35 -8.41
CA LEU A 131 0.59 -27.49 -7.58
C LEU A 131 -0.02 -28.78 -8.15
N VAL A 132 0.83 -29.74 -8.51
CA VAL A 132 0.42 -31.08 -8.91
C VAL A 132 0.38 -31.98 -7.68
N VAL A 133 -0.83 -32.43 -7.30
CA VAL A 133 -1.03 -33.35 -6.18
C VAL A 133 -0.99 -34.79 -6.70
N SER A 134 0.04 -35.55 -6.32
CA SER A 134 0.21 -36.95 -6.76
C SER A 134 -0.70 -37.94 -6.03
N GLN A 135 -1.02 -37.66 -4.76
CA GLN A 135 -1.87 -38.50 -3.91
C GLN A 135 -2.68 -37.62 -2.96
N THR A 136 -3.97 -37.96 -2.79
CA THR A 136 -4.85 -37.35 -1.79
C THR A 136 -5.42 -38.47 -0.94
N TYR A 137 -5.04 -38.52 0.33
CA TYR A 137 -5.60 -39.49 1.28
C TYR A 137 -6.74 -38.82 2.05
N SER A 138 -7.97 -39.15 1.70
CA SER A 138 -9.17 -38.62 2.37
C SER A 138 -9.64 -39.62 3.42
N VAL A 139 -9.25 -39.42 4.68
CA VAL A 139 -9.84 -40.17 5.81
C VAL A 139 -11.13 -39.46 6.20
N MET A 140 -12.21 -39.71 5.45
CA MET A 140 -13.54 -39.23 5.83
C MET A 140 -14.25 -40.28 6.68
N GLY A 141 -14.36 -39.99 7.99
CA GLY A 141 -15.14 -40.74 8.98
C GLY A 141 -14.30 -41.47 10.04
N ASN A 142 -14.91 -41.74 11.20
CA ASN A 142 -14.36 -42.64 12.23
C ASN A 142 -14.39 -44.07 11.69
N ARG A 143 -13.38 -44.46 10.92
CA ARG A 143 -13.12 -45.87 10.63
C ARG A 143 -12.30 -46.42 11.79
N PRO A 144 -12.89 -47.17 12.74
CA PRO A 144 -12.09 -47.85 13.74
C PRO A 144 -11.17 -48.83 13.02
N VAL A 145 -9.88 -48.66 13.24
CA VAL A 145 -8.87 -49.63 12.84
C VAL A 145 -8.78 -50.61 14.00
N ALA A 146 -9.30 -51.82 13.80
CA ALA A 146 -9.16 -52.88 14.80
C ALA A 146 -7.71 -53.39 14.83
N SER A 147 -7.26 -53.83 16.01
CA SER A 147 -6.01 -54.55 16.17
C SER A 147 -6.05 -55.84 15.36
N ASN A 148 -4.88 -56.30 14.86
CA ASN A 148 -4.75 -57.63 14.24
C ASN A 148 -4.85 -58.77 15.28
N GLU A 149 -4.85 -58.46 16.58
CA GLU A 149 -5.06 -59.42 17.65
C GLU A 149 -6.56 -59.61 17.91
N VAL A 150 -7.03 -60.84 17.70
CA VAL A 150 -8.41 -61.25 17.95
C VAL A 150 -8.46 -61.92 19.32
N ASP A 151 -9.06 -61.26 20.30
CA ASP A 151 -9.13 -61.74 21.69
C ASP A 151 -10.11 -62.93 21.84
N ASP A 152 -11.25 -62.90 21.13
CA ASP A 152 -12.24 -63.98 21.24
C ASP A 152 -13.00 -64.25 19.93
N SER A 153 -12.40 -65.11 19.10
CA SER A 153 -12.92 -65.47 17.78
C SER A 153 -14.24 -66.26 17.83
N TYR A 154 -14.53 -66.95 18.93
CA TYR A 154 -15.74 -67.76 19.10
C TYR A 154 -17.00 -66.92 19.32
N SER A 155 -16.87 -65.73 19.89
CA SER A 155 -17.97 -64.77 20.10
C SER A 155 -18.33 -64.00 18.82
N LEU A 156 -17.36 -63.85 17.89
CA LEU A 156 -17.51 -63.04 16.67
C LEU A 156 -18.12 -63.80 15.48
N MET A 157 -18.08 -65.14 15.48
CA MET A 157 -18.73 -65.94 14.45
C MET A 157 -20.17 -66.21 14.89
N GLY A 158 -21.07 -65.29 14.55
CA GLY A 158 -22.51 -65.44 14.82
C GLY A 158 -23.09 -66.75 14.27
N PHE A 159 -24.15 -67.25 14.91
CA PHE A 159 -24.92 -68.43 14.47
C PHE A 159 -25.59 -68.22 13.11
#